data_AF-A0A1X0DTT9-F1
#
_entry.id   AF-A0A1X0DTT9-F1
#
_cell.length_a   1.000
_cell.length_b   1.000
_cell.length_c   1.000
_cell.angle_alpha   90.00
_cell.angle_beta   90.00
_cell.angle_gamma   90.00
#
_symmetry.space_group_name_H-M   'P 1'
#
loop_
_entity.id
_entity.type
_entity.pdbx_description
1 polymer ?
#
loop_
_entity_poly.entity_id
_entity_poly.type
_entity_poly.pdbx_seq_one_letter_code
_entity_poly.pdbx_strand_id
1 'polypeptide(L)'
;MDDVMGEMFRRPTYEDRERRAADLLHRAGLARTYGWDEYRSVWSTGEVAAVAALLGRGDVLAGIGETLESTWERWAFDLWGVDDGQADVDAGCPATREWFAAIEARL
;
A
#
# COMPACT_ATOMS: atom_id res chain seq x y z
N MET A 1 6.52 17.06 -24.80
CA MET A 1 6.63 15.77 -24.09
C MET A 1 7.07 16.16 -22.70
N ASP A 2 6.21 16.89 -21.98
CA ASP A 2 6.63 17.80 -20.90
C ASP A 2 5.78 17.70 -19.63
N ASP A 3 4.82 16.78 -19.56
CA ASP A 3 3.89 16.71 -18.40
C ASP A 3 3.88 15.36 -17.67
N VAL A 4 4.66 14.37 -18.14
CA VAL A 4 4.70 13.04 -17.49
C VAL A 4 5.40 13.11 -16.13
N MET A 5 6.43 13.96 -16.01
CA MET A 5 7.10 14.19 -14.72
C MET A 5 6.21 15.01 -13.77
N GLY A 6 5.39 15.93 -14.28
CA GLY A 6 4.46 16.73 -13.47
C GLY A 6 3.36 15.89 -12.80
N GLU A 7 2.84 14.89 -13.51
CA GLU A 7 1.88 13.93 -12.94
C GLU A 7 2.54 12.96 -11.94
N MET A 8 3.77 12.52 -12.19
CA MET A 8 4.48 11.56 -11.32
C MET A 8 4.83 12.16 -9.95
N PHE A 9 5.06 13.47 -9.88
CA PHE A 9 5.34 14.19 -8.64
C PHE A 9 4.14 14.97 -8.09
N ARG A 10 2.96 14.82 -8.71
CA ARG A 10 1.74 15.42 -8.18
C ARG A 10 1.42 14.80 -6.83
N ARG A 11 1.19 15.65 -5.82
CA ARG A 11 0.70 15.21 -4.51
C ARG A 11 -0.60 14.39 -4.69
N PRO A 12 -0.64 13.14 -4.20
CA PRO A 12 -1.85 12.32 -4.26
C PRO A 12 -3.03 13.01 -3.59
N THR A 13 -4.17 13.00 -4.26
CA THR A 13 -5.42 13.56 -3.75
C THR A 13 -6.15 12.58 -2.84
N TYR A 14 -7.19 13.05 -2.17
CA TYR A 14 -8.10 12.16 -1.44
C TYR A 14 -8.73 11.10 -2.35
N GLU A 15 -9.13 11.47 -3.57
CA GLU A 15 -9.70 10.53 -4.55
C GLU A 15 -8.68 9.46 -4.98
N ASP A 16 -7.41 9.82 -5.13
CA ASP A 16 -6.33 8.86 -5.42
C ASP A 16 -6.21 7.82 -4.30
N ARG A 17 -6.25 8.27 -3.05
CA ARG A 17 -6.21 7.40 -1.88
C ARG A 17 -7.43 6.49 -1.79
N GLU A 18 -8.64 6.99 -2.04
CA GLU A 18 -9.85 6.14 -2.06
C GLU A 18 -9.81 5.10 -3.19
N ARG A 19 -9.29 5.45 -4.37
CA ARG A 19 -9.09 4.48 -5.46
C ARG A 19 -8.12 3.38 -5.06
N ARG A 20 -7.00 3.73 -4.43
CA ARG A 20 -6.03 2.76 -3.91
C ARG A 20 -6.65 1.88 -2.82
N ALA A 21 -7.43 2.46 -1.91
CA ALA A 21 -8.14 1.70 -0.88
C ALA A 21 -9.11 0.68 -1.49
N ALA A 22 -9.89 1.08 -2.50
CA ALA A 22 -10.83 0.19 -3.19
C ALA A 22 -10.11 -0.97 -3.90
N ASP A 23 -8.99 -0.70 -4.57
CA ASP A 23 -8.17 -1.72 -5.22
C ASP A 23 -7.59 -2.72 -4.20
N LEU A 24 -7.04 -2.24 -3.07
CA LEU A 24 -6.54 -3.10 -2.01
C LEU A 24 -7.63 -3.97 -1.38
N LEU A 25 -8.82 -3.42 -1.13
CA LEU A 25 -9.97 -4.18 -0.61
C LEU A 25 -10.40 -5.28 -1.60
N HIS A 26 -10.44 -4.95 -2.89
CA HIS A 26 -10.77 -5.93 -3.92
C HIS A 26 -9.76 -7.08 -3.94
N ARG A 27 -8.46 -6.77 -3.93
CA ARG A 27 -7.38 -7.75 -3.90
C ARG A 27 -7.36 -8.58 -2.62
N ALA A 28 -7.64 -7.96 -1.47
CA ALA A 28 -7.79 -8.67 -0.20
C ALA A 28 -8.93 -9.70 -0.26
N GLY A 29 -10.06 -9.35 -0.89
CA GLY A 29 -11.15 -10.28 -1.17
C GLY A 29 -10.70 -11.46 -2.05
N LEU A 30 -10.01 -11.18 -3.16
CA LEU A 30 -9.48 -12.22 -4.05
C LEU A 30 -8.50 -13.16 -3.33
N ALA A 31 -7.58 -12.63 -2.53
CA ALA A 31 -6.60 -13.42 -1.79
C ALA A 31 -7.25 -14.28 -0.71
N ARG A 32 -8.29 -13.78 -0.02
CA ARG A 32 -9.09 -14.56 0.94
C ARG A 32 -9.85 -15.70 0.25
N THR A 33 -10.40 -15.47 -0.93
CA THR A 33 -11.23 -16.47 -1.64
C THR A 33 -10.39 -17.53 -2.37
N TYR A 34 -9.30 -17.11 -3.04
CA TYR A 34 -8.55 -17.96 -3.97
C TYR A 34 -7.12 -18.28 -3.53
N GLY A 35 -6.65 -17.71 -2.41
CA GLY A 35 -5.26 -17.86 -1.96
C GLY A 35 -4.30 -16.89 -2.65
N TRP A 36 -3.01 -16.99 -2.33
CA TRP A 36 -1.97 -16.02 -2.72
C TRP A 36 -1.12 -16.44 -3.93
N ASP A 37 -0.96 -17.75 -4.15
CA ASP A 37 0.02 -18.29 -5.10
C ASP A 37 -0.22 -17.87 -6.55
N GLU A 38 -1.48 -17.65 -6.94
CA GLU A 38 -1.82 -17.17 -8.28
C GLU A 38 -1.49 -15.66 -8.46
N TYR A 39 -1.45 -14.89 -7.38
CA TYR A 39 -1.34 -13.43 -7.44
C TYR A 39 0.05 -12.89 -7.15
N ARG A 40 0.92 -13.67 -6.48
CA ARG A 40 2.32 -13.29 -6.20
C ARG A 40 3.15 -12.97 -7.45
N SER A 41 2.75 -13.50 -8.62
CA SER A 41 3.43 -13.30 -9.89
C SER A 41 2.76 -12.26 -10.79
N VAL A 42 1.57 -11.78 -10.40
CA VAL A 42 0.75 -10.84 -11.18
C VAL A 42 0.78 -9.46 -10.55
N TRP A 43 0.75 -9.39 -9.22
CA TRP A 43 0.80 -8.13 -8.47
C TRP A 43 2.25 -7.71 -8.26
N SER A 44 2.46 -6.39 -8.18
CA SER A 44 3.77 -5.87 -7.78
C SER A 44 4.07 -6.25 -6.33
N THR A 45 5.35 -6.30 -5.97
CA THR A 45 5.80 -6.56 -4.60
C THR A 45 5.13 -5.62 -3.58
N GLY A 46 4.98 -4.33 -3.92
CA GLY A 46 4.34 -3.35 -3.05
C GLY A 46 2.84 -3.60 -2.83
N GLU A 47 2.13 -4.11 -3.85
CA GLU A 47 0.73 -4.50 -3.74
C GLU A 47 0.57 -5.78 -2.92
N VAL A 48 1.40 -6.80 -3.16
CA VAL A 48 1.42 -8.02 -2.34
C VAL A 48 1.68 -7.67 -0.88
N ALA A 49 2.65 -6.79 -0.62
CA ALA A 49 2.99 -6.35 0.71
C ALA A 49 1.82 -5.63 1.41
N ALA A 50 1.15 -4.70 0.73
CA ALA A 50 -0.01 -4.00 1.30
C ALA A 50 -1.19 -4.93 1.60
N VAL A 51 -1.54 -5.83 0.69
CA VAL A 51 -2.63 -6.78 0.92
C VAL A 51 -2.26 -7.73 2.07
N ALA A 52 -0.99 -8.14 2.16
CA ALA A 52 -0.52 -8.99 3.25
C ALA A 52 -0.56 -8.27 4.61
N ALA A 53 -0.19 -6.99 4.64
CA ALA A 53 -0.31 -6.14 5.81
C ALA A 53 -1.77 -6.01 6.27
N LEU A 54 -2.70 -5.74 5.34
CA LEU A 54 -4.13 -5.64 5.61
C LEU A 54 -4.76 -6.93 6.13
N LEU A 55 -4.26 -8.09 5.69
CA LEU A 55 -4.77 -9.39 6.09
C LEU A 55 -4.03 -9.99 7.30
N GLY A 56 -3.09 -9.27 7.91
CA GLY A 56 -2.28 -9.78 9.02
C GLY A 56 -1.38 -10.96 8.65
N ARG A 57 -1.00 -11.09 7.37
CA ARG A 57 -0.22 -12.21 6.83
C ARG A 57 1.28 -11.92 6.85
N GLY A 58 1.84 -11.92 8.06
CA GLY A 58 3.29 -11.74 8.27
C GLY A 58 4.15 -12.82 7.60
N ASP A 59 3.62 -14.02 7.40
CA ASP A 59 4.27 -15.11 6.67
C ASP A 59 4.48 -14.77 5.18
N VAL A 60 3.49 -14.11 4.56
CA VAL A 60 3.57 -13.68 3.17
C VAL A 60 4.58 -12.54 3.02
N LEU A 61 4.57 -11.57 3.95
CA LEU A 61 5.54 -10.48 3.99
C LEU A 61 6.98 -11.00 4.10
N ALA A 62 7.23 -11.91 5.04
CA ALA A 62 8.54 -12.53 5.21
C ALA A 62 8.97 -13.31 3.95
N GLY A 63 8.02 -13.99 3.28
CA GLY A 63 8.28 -14.72 2.04
C GLY A 63 8.72 -13.85 0.86
N ILE A 64 8.41 -12.55 0.86
CA ILE A 64 8.85 -11.59 -0.15
C ILE A 64 9.97 -10.66 0.35
N GLY A 65 10.50 -10.89 1.56
CA GLY A 65 11.56 -10.07 2.16
C GLY A 65 11.10 -8.70 2.66
N GLU A 66 9.81 -8.54 2.93
CA GLU A 66 9.22 -7.29 3.43
C GLU A 66 8.80 -7.42 4.90
N THR A 67 8.65 -6.29 5.57
CA THR A 67 8.06 -6.17 6.91
C THR A 67 6.85 -5.23 6.86
N LEU A 68 6.08 -5.15 7.95
CA LEU A 68 5.03 -4.12 8.06
C LEU A 68 5.62 -2.71 7.93
N GLU A 69 6.79 -2.49 8.53
CA GLU A 69 7.49 -1.20 8.50
C GLU A 69 7.92 -0.83 7.08
N SER A 70 8.61 -1.72 6.36
CA SER A 70 9.02 -1.45 4.97
C SER A 70 7.82 -1.28 4.02
N THR A 71 6.71 -1.95 4.34
CA THR A 71 5.44 -1.77 3.62
C THR A 71 4.90 -0.36 3.85
N TRP A 72 4.81 0.09 5.11
CA TRP A 72 4.32 1.43 5.42
C TRP A 72 5.22 2.52 4.85
N GLU A 73 6.54 2.39 4.94
CA GLU A 73 7.48 3.36 4.39
C GLU A 73 7.30 3.54 2.88
N ARG A 74 7.17 2.43 2.14
CA ARG A 74 6.89 2.48 0.70
C ARG A 74 5.57 3.18 0.41
N TRP A 75 4.52 2.82 1.14
CA TRP A 75 3.18 3.33 0.90
C TRP A 75 2.99 4.78 1.34
N ALA A 76 3.83 5.31 2.24
CA ALA A 76 3.81 6.72 2.62
C ALA A 76 4.01 7.63 1.40
N PHE A 77 4.96 7.29 0.52
CA PHE A 77 5.20 8.05 -0.71
C PHE A 77 4.05 7.90 -1.72
N ASP A 78 3.47 6.72 -1.83
CA ASP A 78 2.33 6.44 -2.72
C ASP A 78 1.04 7.19 -2.30
N LEU A 79 0.85 7.43 -1.00
CA LEU A 79 -0.36 8.01 -0.42
C LEU A 79 -0.27 9.52 -0.17
N TRP A 80 0.92 9.99 0.15
CA TRP A 80 1.13 11.37 0.59
C TRP A 80 2.02 12.16 -0.37
N GLY A 81 2.71 11.50 -1.30
CA GLY A 81 3.69 12.11 -2.19
C GLY A 81 5.07 12.19 -1.54
N VAL A 82 6.02 12.85 -2.22
CA VAL A 82 7.43 12.86 -1.78
C VAL A 82 7.61 13.57 -0.44
N ASP A 83 7.16 14.81 -0.32
CA ASP A 83 7.43 15.64 0.87
C ASP A 83 6.71 15.13 2.12
N ASP A 84 5.40 14.91 2.03
CA ASP A 84 4.62 14.41 3.16
C ASP A 84 4.91 12.93 3.44
N GLY A 85 5.25 12.15 2.42
CA GLY A 85 5.64 10.75 2.58
C GLY A 85 6.94 10.65 3.38
N GLN A 86 7.93 11.49 3.07
CA GLN A 86 9.18 11.54 3.83
C GLN A 86 8.92 11.98 5.28
N ALA A 87 8.09 13.01 5.48
CA ALA A 87 7.75 13.46 6.83
C ALA A 87 7.02 12.38 7.65
N ASP A 88 6.15 11.60 7.02
CA ASP A 88 5.48 10.47 7.66
C ASP A 88 6.48 9.36 8.00
N VAL A 89 7.39 9.00 7.09
CA VAL A 89 8.46 8.02 7.31
C VAL A 89 9.36 8.43 8.49
N ASP A 90 9.84 9.67 8.49
CA ASP A 90 10.70 10.21 9.56
C ASP A 90 10.01 10.17 10.94
N ALA A 91 8.67 10.23 10.95
CA ALA A 91 7.85 10.13 12.15
C ALA A 91 7.44 8.68 12.53
N GLY A 92 7.86 7.66 11.78
CA GLY A 92 7.49 6.26 12.00
C GLY A 92 6.14 5.85 11.39
N CYS A 93 5.78 6.47 10.27
CA CYS A 93 4.59 6.24 9.44
C CYS A 93 3.23 6.37 10.15
N PRO A 94 2.99 7.33 11.06
CA PRO A 94 1.71 7.42 11.78
C PRO A 94 0.48 7.58 10.88
N ALA A 95 0.54 8.43 9.85
CA ALA A 95 -0.59 8.67 8.95
C ALA A 95 -0.84 7.46 8.04
N THR A 96 0.22 6.84 7.52
CA THR A 96 0.10 5.61 6.73
C THR A 96 -0.49 4.47 7.55
N ARG A 97 -0.06 4.30 8.79
CA ARG A 97 -0.60 3.28 9.71
C ARG A 97 -2.08 3.50 10.00
N GLU A 98 -2.48 4.75 10.25
CA GLU A 98 -3.90 5.11 10.44
C GLU A 98 -4.73 4.80 9.19
N TRP A 99 -4.20 5.13 8.01
CA TRP A 99 -4.87 4.83 6.74
C TRP A 99 -5.04 3.31 6.52
N PHE A 100 -4.01 2.51 6.79
CA PHE A 100 -4.10 1.05 6.72
C PHE A 100 -5.13 0.50 7.72
N ALA A 101 -5.13 0.99 8.96
CA ALA A 101 -6.11 0.57 9.97
C ALA A 101 -7.55 0.92 9.58
N ALA A 102 -7.77 2.08 8.96
CA ALA A 102 -9.08 2.48 8.45
C ALA A 102 -9.57 1.57 7.31
N ILE A 103 -8.66 1.04 6.49
CA ILE A 103 -8.99 0.08 5.43
C ILE A 103 -9.21 -1.32 5.98
N GLU A 104 -8.38 -1.75 6.92
CA GLU A 104 -8.55 -3.02 7.61
C GLU A 104 -9.95 -3.12 8.25
N ALA A 105 -10.45 -2.02 8.83
CA ALA A 105 -11.80 -1.93 9.38
C ALA A 105 -12.93 -2.05 8.33
N ARG A 106 -12.61 -2.00 7.03
CA ARG A 106 -13.56 -2.16 5.90
C ARG A 106 -13.54 -3.59 5.30
N LEU A 107 -12.65 -4.47 5.77
CA LEU A 107 -12.53 -5.87 5.32
C LEU A 107 -13.57 -6.82 5.92
#